data_AF-A0A3L7AMR4-F1
#
_entry.id   AF-A0A3L7AMR4-F1
#
_cell.length_a   1.000
_cell.length_b   1.000
_cell.length_c   1.000
_cell.angle_alpha   90.00
_cell.angle_beta   90.00
_cell.angle_gamma   90.00
#
_symmetry.space_group_name_H-M   'P 1'
#
loop_
_entity.id
_entity.type
_entity.pdbx_description
1 polymer ?
#
loop_
_entity_poly.entity_id
_entity_poly.type
_entity_poly.pdbx_seq_one_letter_code
_entity_poly.pdbx_strand_id
1 'polypeptide(L)'
;MKHRFAVAATILAVALLSGCAQGPAPINNGEFSARAQSLKSYSTLSTGRLIEFAQDYCSRLDKERDNASGLRKVAEDYKQSSLSDGRTAEDVDSFMDTATARYCPDLGEALTK
;
A
#
# COMPACT_ATOMS: atom_id res chain seq x y z
N MET A 1 23.62 37.72 33.54
CA MET A 1 23.78 36.92 32.30
C MET A 1 22.48 37.03 31.53
N LYS A 2 22.54 37.65 30.35
CA LYS A 2 21.39 38.23 29.65
C LYS A 2 20.99 37.37 28.44
N HIS A 3 19.68 37.26 28.27
CA HIS A 3 18.90 36.85 27.10
C HIS A 3 18.81 35.35 26.76
N ARG A 4 17.65 34.82 27.17
CA ARG A 4 17.02 33.58 26.72
C ARG A 4 16.64 33.71 25.25
N PHE A 5 17.08 32.78 24.41
CA PHE A 5 16.53 32.60 23.06
C PHE A 5 15.49 31.48 23.11
N ALA A 6 14.24 31.90 23.27
CA ALA A 6 13.07 31.10 22.95
C ALA A 6 12.83 31.23 21.45
N VAL A 7 12.97 30.14 20.70
CA VAL A 7 12.41 30.04 19.36
C VAL A 7 11.24 29.08 19.45
N ALA A 8 10.06 29.66 19.62
CA ALA A 8 8.79 28.98 19.46
C ALA A 8 8.64 28.59 17.98
N ALA A 9 8.77 27.30 17.67
CA ALA A 9 8.37 26.75 16.39
C ALA A 9 6.86 26.50 16.43
N THR A 10 6.08 27.56 16.19
CA THR A 10 4.66 27.47 15.89
C THR A 10 4.52 27.14 14.41
N ILE A 11 4.09 25.92 14.07
CA ILE A 11 3.48 25.67 12.75
C ILE A 11 2.07 25.13 12.98
N LEU A 12 1.15 26.04 12.66
CA LEU A 12 -0.26 25.90 12.30
C LEU A 12 -0.84 24.48 12.23
N ALA A 13 -1.89 24.29 13.01
CA ALA A 13 -2.95 23.34 12.75
C ALA A 13 -3.81 23.80 11.55
N VAL A 14 -3.89 22.97 10.51
CA VAL A 14 -4.98 22.83 9.51
C VAL A 14 -4.80 21.40 8.98
N ALA A 15 -5.68 20.40 9.15
CA ALA A 15 -7.10 20.38 8.89
C ALA A 15 -7.79 19.30 9.76
N LEU A 16 -8.78 19.71 10.53
CA LEU A 16 -9.92 18.87 10.89
C LEU A 16 -11.06 19.27 9.96
N LEU A 17 -11.88 18.29 9.57
CA LEU A 17 -13.16 18.36 8.83
C LEU A 17 -13.12 18.01 7.33
N SER A 18 -12.83 16.74 7.06
CA SER A 18 -13.64 15.95 6.11
C SER A 18 -13.36 14.47 6.38
N GLY A 19 -14.31 13.80 7.02
CA GLY A 19 -14.34 12.34 7.16
C GLY A 19 -14.60 11.66 5.82
N CYS A 20 -13.75 11.90 4.84
CA CYS A 20 -13.50 10.94 3.79
C CYS A 20 -12.54 9.95 4.42
N ALA A 21 -12.96 8.70 4.63
CA ALA A 21 -12.01 7.61 4.48
C ALA A 21 -11.32 7.91 3.16
N GLN A 22 -10.06 8.34 3.20
CA GLN A 22 -9.26 8.51 2.00
C GLN A 22 -8.43 7.24 2.02
N GLY A 23 -8.69 6.35 1.07
CA GLY A 23 -7.77 5.26 0.77
C GLY A 23 -6.31 5.78 0.73
N PRO A 24 -5.33 4.90 0.94
CA PRO A 24 -3.94 5.29 0.99
C PRO A 24 -3.58 6.19 -0.20
N ALA A 25 -2.92 7.32 0.07
CA ALA A 25 -2.57 8.29 -0.96
C ALA A 25 -1.82 7.58 -2.11
N PRO A 26 -2.21 7.83 -3.38
CA PRO A 26 -1.55 7.17 -4.50
C PRO A 26 -0.04 7.45 -4.50
N ILE A 27 0.76 6.39 -4.57
CA ILE A 27 2.23 6.51 -4.62
C ILE A 27 2.73 6.48 -6.07
N ASN A 28 3.94 6.98 -6.34
CA ASN A 28 4.55 6.90 -7.67
C ASN A 28 5.38 5.61 -7.86
N ASN A 29 5.88 5.37 -9.08
CA ASN A 29 6.68 4.17 -9.40
C ASN A 29 7.98 4.04 -8.58
N GLY A 30 8.66 5.16 -8.33
CA GLY A 30 9.90 5.17 -7.56
C GLY A 30 9.66 4.76 -6.10
N GLU A 31 8.58 5.30 -5.52
CA GLU A 31 8.16 4.98 -4.17
C GLU A 31 7.65 3.54 -4.03
N PHE A 32 6.86 3.07 -5.00
CA PHE A 32 6.46 1.66 -5.07
C PHE A 32 7.69 0.74 -5.08
N SER A 33 8.67 1.03 -5.96
CA SER A 33 9.86 0.20 -6.11
C SER A 33 10.68 0.17 -4.83
N ALA A 34 10.91 1.34 -4.21
CA ALA A 34 11.65 1.44 -2.96
C ALA A 34 10.98 0.68 -1.82
N ARG A 35 9.67 0.85 -1.65
CA ARG A 35 8.89 0.14 -0.62
C ARG A 35 8.88 -1.37 -0.88
N ALA A 36 8.56 -1.81 -2.08
CA ALA A 36 8.50 -3.24 -2.41
C ALA A 36 9.87 -3.94 -2.29
N GLN A 37 10.96 -3.29 -2.71
CA GLN A 37 12.32 -3.84 -2.57
C GLN A 37 12.84 -3.83 -1.13
N SER A 38 12.29 -2.99 -0.26
CA SER A 38 12.64 -3.00 1.17
C SER A 38 12.08 -4.21 1.92
N LEU A 39 11.07 -4.88 1.37
CA LEU A 39 10.46 -6.08 1.95
C LEU A 39 11.40 -7.27 1.73
N LYS A 40 11.74 -7.99 2.80
CA LYS A 40 12.79 -9.01 2.75
C LYS A 40 12.47 -10.10 1.72
N SER A 41 11.23 -10.59 1.70
CA SER A 41 10.74 -11.62 0.78
C SER A 41 10.71 -11.19 -0.70
N TYR A 42 10.80 -9.89 -0.97
CA TYR A 42 10.70 -9.31 -2.32
C TYR A 42 12.01 -8.63 -2.79
N SER A 43 12.96 -8.42 -1.88
CA SER A 43 14.23 -7.71 -2.12
C SER A 43 15.11 -8.30 -3.21
N THR A 44 14.98 -9.60 -3.50
CA THR A 44 15.75 -10.30 -4.53
C THR A 44 15.10 -10.29 -5.92
N LEU A 45 13.84 -9.84 -6.01
CA LEU A 45 13.12 -9.75 -7.26
C LEU A 45 13.48 -8.45 -8.00
N SER A 46 13.54 -8.54 -9.33
CA SER A 46 13.72 -7.35 -10.15
C SER A 46 12.52 -6.43 -10.02
N THR A 47 12.75 -5.11 -10.14
CA THR A 47 11.66 -4.12 -10.12
C THR A 47 10.58 -4.43 -11.15
N GLY A 48 10.96 -4.85 -12.36
CA GLY A 48 10.01 -5.25 -13.40
C GLY A 48 9.09 -6.38 -12.94
N ARG A 49 9.65 -7.40 -12.26
CA ARG A 49 8.86 -8.52 -11.74
C ARG A 49 7.92 -8.10 -10.61
N LEU A 50 8.36 -7.18 -9.75
CA LEU A 50 7.50 -6.60 -8.70
C LEU A 50 6.32 -5.83 -9.30
N ILE A 51 6.56 -5.06 -10.37
CA ILE A 51 5.52 -4.33 -11.10
C ILE A 51 4.51 -5.31 -11.72
N GLU A 52 4.98 -6.37 -12.38
CA GLU A 52 4.10 -7.40 -12.96
C GLU A 52 3.18 -8.03 -11.91
N PHE A 53 3.72 -8.40 -10.75
CA PHE A 53 2.92 -8.96 -9.66
C PHE A 53 1.89 -7.98 -9.11
N ALA A 54 2.27 -6.72 -8.91
CA ALA A 54 1.35 -5.69 -8.43
C ALA A 54 0.23 -5.40 -9.43
N GLN A 55 0.55 -5.37 -10.73
CA GLN A 55 -0.43 -5.15 -11.80
C GLN A 55 -1.36 -6.34 -12.00
N ASP A 56 -0.85 -7.58 -11.95
CA ASP A 56 -1.70 -8.78 -12.02
C ASP A 56 -2.67 -8.85 -10.84
N TYR A 57 -2.18 -8.58 -9.63
CA TYR A 57 -3.01 -8.50 -8.43
C TYR A 57 -4.12 -7.45 -8.58
N CYS A 58 -3.79 -6.22 -8.94
CA CYS A 58 -4.79 -5.15 -9.13
C CYS A 58 -5.74 -5.41 -10.30
N SER A 59 -5.29 -6.05 -11.38
CA SER A 59 -6.15 -6.45 -12.51
C SER A 59 -7.20 -7.50 -12.10
N ARG A 60 -6.82 -8.43 -11.21
CA ARG A 60 -7.77 -9.40 -10.63
C ARG A 60 -8.77 -8.72 -9.69
N LEU A 61 -8.33 -7.75 -8.90
CA LEU A 61 -9.22 -6.97 -8.04
C LEU A 61 -10.23 -6.16 -8.84
N ASP A 62 -9.81 -5.49 -9.92
CA ASP A 62 -10.70 -4.67 -10.74
C ASP A 62 -11.83 -5.49 -11.39
N LYS A 63 -11.59 -6.77 -11.71
CA LYS A 63 -12.64 -7.69 -12.19
C LYS A 63 -13.75 -7.94 -11.17
N GLU A 64 -13.44 -7.80 -9.89
CA GLU A 64 -14.37 -7.98 -8.76
C GLU A 64 -14.75 -6.66 -8.10
N ARG A 65 -14.47 -5.50 -8.71
CA ARG A 65 -14.60 -4.16 -8.10
C ARG A 65 -15.94 -3.88 -7.41
N ASP A 66 -17.03 -4.44 -7.93
CA ASP A 66 -18.39 -4.24 -7.40
C ASP A 66 -18.87 -5.41 -6.52
N ASN A 67 -18.01 -6.40 -6.24
CA ASN A 67 -18.29 -7.59 -5.45
C ASN A 67 -17.33 -7.69 -4.25
N ALA A 68 -17.78 -7.21 -3.08
CA ALA A 68 -16.98 -7.23 -1.86
C ALA A 68 -16.48 -8.63 -1.47
N SER A 69 -17.25 -9.69 -1.72
CA SER A 69 -16.79 -11.06 -1.44
C SER A 69 -15.73 -11.53 -2.44
N GLY A 70 -15.84 -11.13 -3.70
CA GLY A 70 -14.86 -11.35 -4.76
C GLY A 70 -13.53 -10.66 -4.46
N LEU A 71 -13.57 -9.37 -4.07
CA LEU A 71 -12.38 -8.61 -3.67
C LEU A 71 -11.60 -9.29 -2.54
N ARG A 72 -12.31 -9.69 -1.47
CA ARG A 72 -11.69 -10.41 -0.34
C ARG A 72 -11.11 -11.74 -0.78
N LYS A 73 -11.81 -12.49 -1.64
CA LYS A 73 -11.32 -13.76 -2.17
C LYS A 73 -10.04 -13.58 -2.99
N VAL A 74 -9.97 -12.57 -3.86
CA VAL A 74 -8.76 -12.28 -4.64
C VAL A 74 -7.58 -11.90 -3.74
N ALA A 75 -7.81 -11.08 -2.71
CA ALA A 75 -6.80 -10.71 -1.73
C ALA A 75 -6.28 -11.94 -0.96
N GLU A 76 -7.17 -12.80 -0.47
CA GLU A 76 -6.81 -14.02 0.25
C GLU A 76 -6.09 -15.01 -0.67
N ASP A 77 -6.57 -15.24 -1.90
CA ASP A 77 -5.95 -16.13 -2.88
C ASP A 77 -4.50 -15.67 -3.20
N TYR A 78 -4.29 -14.37 -3.38
CA TYR A 78 -2.95 -13.80 -3.58
C TYR A 78 -2.05 -14.00 -2.36
N LYS A 79 -2.59 -13.78 -1.16
CA LYS A 79 -1.86 -13.97 0.10
C LYS A 79 -1.43 -15.43 0.26
N GLN A 80 -2.35 -16.38 0.12
CA GLN A 80 -2.07 -17.81 0.25
C GLN A 80 -1.06 -18.30 -0.79
N SER A 81 -1.18 -17.86 -2.04
CA SER A 81 -0.19 -18.19 -3.08
C SER A 81 1.19 -17.64 -2.72
N SER A 82 1.25 -16.40 -2.21
CA SER A 82 2.52 -15.78 -1.86
C SER A 82 3.20 -16.42 -0.65
N LEU A 83 2.41 -16.85 0.35
CA LEU A 83 2.89 -17.63 1.48
C LEU A 83 3.40 -19.00 1.04
N SER A 84 2.72 -19.64 0.09
CA SER A 84 3.13 -20.95 -0.47
C SER A 84 4.46 -20.87 -1.22
N ASP A 85 4.78 -19.71 -1.81
CA ASP A 85 6.08 -19.41 -2.42
C ASP A 85 7.19 -19.11 -1.39
N GLY A 86 6.90 -19.19 -0.09
CA GLY A 86 7.87 -18.99 0.99
C GLY A 86 8.04 -17.54 1.46
N ARG A 87 7.12 -16.64 1.08
CA ARG A 87 7.11 -15.25 1.60
C ARG A 87 6.46 -15.20 2.99
N THR A 88 6.79 -14.19 3.78
CA THR A 88 6.17 -13.99 5.10
C THR A 88 4.82 -13.28 4.98
N ALA A 89 3.90 -13.51 5.93
CA ALA A 89 2.61 -12.83 5.93
C ALA A 89 2.77 -11.30 6.00
N GLU A 90 3.70 -10.82 6.83
CA GLU A 90 3.98 -9.39 6.98
C GLU A 90 4.47 -8.73 5.67
N ASP A 91 5.41 -9.38 4.97
CA ASP A 91 5.90 -8.85 3.68
C ASP A 91 4.78 -8.90 2.63
N VAL A 92 3.95 -9.95 2.63
CA VAL A 92 2.85 -10.10 1.68
C VAL A 92 1.79 -9.04 1.88
N ASP A 93 1.35 -8.82 3.11
CA ASP A 93 0.37 -7.79 3.46
C ASP A 93 0.92 -6.39 3.08
N SER A 94 2.18 -6.10 3.44
CA SER A 94 2.85 -4.84 3.09
C SER A 94 2.99 -4.64 1.58
N PHE A 95 3.27 -5.71 0.83
CA PHE A 95 3.34 -5.67 -0.63
C PHE A 95 1.97 -5.39 -1.24
N MET A 96 0.92 -6.09 -0.78
CA MET A 96 -0.46 -5.89 -1.26
C MET A 96 -0.95 -4.47 -1.02
N ASP A 97 -0.67 -3.89 0.16
CA ASP A 97 -1.00 -2.49 0.47
C ASP A 97 -0.26 -1.53 -0.47
N THR A 98 1.04 -1.76 -0.66
CA THR A 98 1.88 -0.94 -1.54
C THR A 98 1.46 -1.05 -3.02
N ALA A 99 1.09 -2.26 -3.46
CA ALA A 99 0.58 -2.52 -4.80
C ALA A 99 -0.76 -1.82 -5.02
N THR A 100 -1.69 -1.95 -4.07
CA THR A 100 -3.01 -1.31 -4.12
C THR A 100 -2.88 0.21 -4.18
N ALA A 101 -2.10 0.81 -3.29
CA ALA A 101 -1.84 2.25 -3.29
C ALA A 101 -1.26 2.76 -4.62
N ARG A 102 -0.51 1.93 -5.36
CA ARG A 102 0.09 2.33 -6.63
C ARG A 102 -0.82 2.10 -7.84
N TYR A 103 -1.41 0.91 -7.96
CA TYR A 103 -1.99 0.41 -9.20
C TYR A 103 -3.51 0.29 -9.18
N CYS A 104 -4.14 0.25 -8.00
CA CYS A 104 -5.59 0.26 -7.86
C CYS A 104 -6.04 1.02 -6.59
N PRO A 105 -5.67 2.32 -6.47
CA PRO A 105 -5.87 3.09 -5.24
C PRO A 105 -7.35 3.31 -4.89
N ASP A 106 -8.25 3.25 -5.87
CA ASP A 106 -9.69 3.34 -5.70
C ASP A 106 -10.29 2.11 -5.00
N LEU A 107 -9.58 0.97 -5.01
CA LEU A 107 -10.01 -0.27 -4.36
C LEU A 107 -9.50 -0.41 -2.92
N GLY A 108 -8.55 0.43 -2.49
CA GLY A 108 -7.94 0.35 -1.15
C GLY A 108 -8.95 0.41 -0.02
N GLU A 109 -9.95 1.30 -0.12
CA GLU A 109 -11.00 1.38 0.90
C GLU A 109 -11.89 0.14 0.97
N ALA A 110 -12.20 -0.47 -0.18
CA ALA A 110 -13.04 -1.66 -0.25
C ALA A 110 -12.35 -2.88 0.35
N LEU A 111 -11.01 -2.92 0.35
CA LEU A 111 -10.20 -3.98 0.95
C LEU A 111 -10.00 -3.82 2.47
N THR A 112 -10.18 -2.61 3.01
CA THR A 112 -10.05 -2.32 4.44
C THR A 112 -11.35 -2.46 5.26
N LYS A 113 -12.48 -2.75 4.61
CA LYS A 113 -13.84 -2.82 5.21
C LYS A 113 -14.38 -4.26 5.31
#